data_AF-A0A414Q819-F1
#
_entry.id   AF-A0A414Q819-F1
#
_cell.length_a   1.000
_cell.length_b   1.000
_cell.length_c   1.000
_cell.angle_alpha   90.00
_cell.angle_beta   90.00
_cell.angle_gamma   90.00
#
_symmetry.space_group_name_H-M   'P 1'
#
loop_
_entity.id
_entity.type
_entity.pdbx_description
1 polymer ?
#
loop_
_entity_poly.entity_id
_entity_poly.type
_entity_poly.pdbx_seq_one_letter_code
_entity_poly.pdbx_strand_id
1 'polypeptide(L)'
;MNNITMSKLEHIATIDYCYWRLGKLNEALSKPKSAIEQLVDKACGYNEVEEVKKEAITLLEQIIESKKAIGADYSGDSKFLDKLKNKETHEQTIQSNPLR
;
A
#
# COMPACT_ATOMS: atom_id res chain seq x y z
N MET A 1 23.39 -20.40 -11.44
CA MET A 1 22.74 -19.19 -10.92
C MET A 1 22.93 -19.20 -9.41
N ASN A 2 23.76 -18.31 -8.88
CA ASN A 2 23.93 -18.19 -7.43
C ASN A 2 22.70 -17.45 -6.91
N ASN A 3 21.84 -18.14 -6.16
CA ASN A 3 20.77 -17.47 -5.41
C ASN A 3 21.45 -16.68 -4.29
N ILE A 4 21.69 -15.38 -4.52
CA ILE A 4 22.09 -14.47 -3.46
C ILE A 4 20.88 -14.38 -2.54
N THR A 5 20.95 -15.08 -1.42
CA THR A 5 19.96 -14.98 -0.35
C THR A 5 20.26 -13.71 0.42
N MET A 6 19.26 -12.83 0.55
CA MET A 6 19.39 -11.65 1.39
C MET A 6 19.77 -12.05 2.81
N SER A 7 20.70 -11.30 3.39
CA SER A 7 21.07 -11.44 4.78
C SER A 7 19.91 -11.01 5.70
N LYS A 8 19.95 -11.48 6.96
CA LYS A 8 19.00 -11.04 7.99
C LYS A 8 19.00 -9.52 8.16
N LEU A 9 20.16 -8.87 8.04
CA LEU A 9 20.29 -7.42 8.15
C LEU A 9 19.58 -6.69 7.00
N GLU A 10 19.72 -7.19 5.77
CA GLU A 10 19.04 -6.62 4.60
C GLU A 10 17.52 -6.76 4.73
N HIS A 11 17.01 -7.90 5.23
CA HIS A 11 15.58 -8.04 5.52
C HIS A 11 15.08 -7.04 6.56
N ILE A 12 15.84 -6.78 7.63
CA ILE A 12 15.50 -5.78 8.64
C ILE A 12 15.48 -4.38 8.00
N ALA A 13 16.50 -4.03 7.22
CA ALA A 13 16.56 -2.75 6.53
C ALA A 13 15.39 -2.56 5.55
N THR A 14 14.99 -3.61 4.83
CA THR A 14 13.80 -3.59 3.97
C THR A 14 12.53 -3.33 4.78
N ILE A 15 12.34 -4.01 5.92
CA ILE A 15 11.17 -3.81 6.78
C ILE A 15 11.11 -2.35 7.29
N ASP A 16 12.22 -1.83 7.80
CA ASP A 16 12.30 -0.45 8.31
C ASP A 16 11.99 0.57 7.22
N TYR A 17 12.57 0.39 6.02
CA TYR A 17 12.29 1.23 4.87
C TYR A 17 10.80 1.19 4.49
N CYS A 18 10.21 -0.01 4.40
CA CYS A 18 8.81 -0.15 4.01
C CYS A 18 7.87 0.53 5.01
N TYR A 19 8.08 0.38 6.32
CA TYR A 19 7.27 1.09 7.32
C TYR A 19 7.43 2.60 7.25
N TRP A 20 8.66 3.10 7.08
CA TRP A 20 8.90 4.52 6.87
C TRP A 20 8.15 5.04 5.64
N ARG A 21 8.20 4.31 4.53
CA ARG A 21 7.53 4.68 3.28
C ARG A 21 6.01 4.67 3.42
N LEU A 22 5.43 3.67 4.09
CA LEU A 22 4.01 3.64 4.44
C LEU A 22 3.60 4.88 5.26
N GLY A 23 4.45 5.30 6.21
CA GLY A 23 4.26 6.56 6.94
C GLY A 23 4.22 7.78 6.02
N LYS A 24 5.11 7.87 5.02
CA LYS A 24 5.12 8.96 4.03
C LYS A 24 3.90 8.97 3.12
N LEU A 25 3.40 7.80 2.73
CA LEU A 25 2.15 7.69 1.98
C LEU A 25 0.96 8.19 2.80
N ASN A 26 0.89 7.82 4.07
CA ASN A 26 -0.16 8.31 4.97
C ASN A 26 -0.09 9.83 5.21
N GLU A 27 1.12 10.37 5.37
CA GLU A 27 1.34 11.83 5.47
C GLU A 27 0.87 12.55 4.19
N ALA A 28 1.11 11.98 3.01
CA ALA A 28 0.67 12.55 1.74
C ALA A 28 -0.86 12.60 1.66
N LEU A 29 -1.54 11.48 1.94
CA LEU A 29 -3.00 11.42 1.94
C LEU A 29 -3.68 12.28 3.01
N SER A 30 -2.98 12.57 4.10
CA SER A 30 -3.53 13.41 5.19
C SER A 30 -3.52 14.90 4.86
N LYS A 31 -2.78 15.33 3.83
CA LYS A 31 -2.69 16.73 3.44
C LYS A 31 -3.81 17.09 2.47
N PRO A 32 -4.55 18.19 2.70
CA PRO A 32 -5.55 18.64 1.75
C PRO A 32 -4.85 19.13 0.47
N LYS A 33 -5.34 18.66 -0.69
CA LYS A 33 -4.89 19.14 -1.99
C LYS A 33 -5.41 20.54 -2.28
N SER A 34 -4.56 21.39 -2.84
CA SER A 34 -4.95 22.69 -3.38
C SER A 34 -5.91 22.53 -4.58
N ALA A 35 -6.64 23.60 -4.90
CA ALA A 35 -7.56 23.60 -6.03
C ALA A 35 -6.86 23.34 -7.37
N ILE A 36 -5.61 23.79 -7.53
CA ILE A 36 -4.83 23.57 -8.75
C ILE A 36 -4.43 22.10 -8.89
N GLU A 37 -3.98 21.46 -7.81
CA GLU A 37 -3.63 20.02 -7.82
C GLU A 37 -4.86 19.17 -8.19
N GLN A 38 -6.03 19.47 -7.61
CA GLN A 38 -7.27 18.77 -7.96
C GLN A 38 -7.64 18.94 -9.44
N LEU A 39 -7.42 20.12 -10.03
CA LEU A 39 -7.67 20.36 -11.44
C LEU A 39 -6.71 19.59 -12.34
N VAL A 40 -5.42 19.55 -11.97
CA VAL A 40 -4.39 18.79 -12.70
C VAL A 40 -4.70 17.30 -12.64
N ASP A 41 -5.01 16.76 -11.46
CA ASP A 41 -5.39 15.36 -11.28
C ASP A 41 -6.59 14.98 -12.15
N LYS A 42 -7.63 15.83 -12.15
CA LYS A 42 -8.82 15.63 -12.98
C LYS A 42 -8.51 15.66 -14.47
N ALA A 43 -7.67 16.58 -14.92
CA ALA A 43 -7.29 16.70 -16.33
C ALA A 43 -6.45 15.50 -16.80
N CYS A 44 -5.60 14.95 -15.92
CA CYS A 44 -4.74 13.81 -16.21
C CYS A 44 -5.38 12.45 -15.90
N GLY A 45 -6.56 12.42 -15.27
CA GLY A 45 -7.18 11.18 -14.79
C GLY A 45 -6.43 10.50 -13.64
N TYR A 46 -5.59 11.25 -12.93
CA TYR A 46 -4.76 10.72 -11.84
C TYR A 46 -5.60 10.53 -10.57
N ASN A 47 -5.55 9.33 -10.00
CA ASN A 47 -6.19 9.00 -8.72
C ASN A 47 -5.13 8.64 -7.69
N GLU A 48 -4.72 9.65 -6.91
CA GLU A 48 -3.71 9.48 -5.86
C GLU A 48 -4.06 8.39 -4.85
N VAL A 49 -5.33 8.26 -4.46
CA VAL A 49 -5.75 7.25 -3.48
C VAL A 49 -5.48 5.84 -4.02
N GLU A 50 -5.79 5.62 -5.30
CA GLU A 50 -5.56 4.32 -5.95
C GLU A 50 -4.08 4.03 -6.15
N GLU A 51 -3.28 5.04 -6.54
CA GLU A 51 -1.83 4.87 -6.70
C GLU A 51 -1.12 4.63 -5.36
N VAL A 52 -1.49 5.39 -4.32
CA VAL A 52 -1.00 5.17 -2.95
C VAL A 52 -1.38 3.78 -2.46
N LYS A 53 -2.60 3.31 -2.76
CA LYS A 53 -3.05 1.96 -2.38
C LYS A 53 -2.22 0.87 -3.07
N LYS A 54 -1.97 0.97 -4.37
CA LYS A 54 -1.11 0.01 -5.10
C LYS A 54 0.31 -0.04 -4.52
N GLU A 55 0.86 1.12 -4.21
CA GLU A 55 2.19 1.20 -3.59
C GLU A 55 2.18 0.58 -2.18
N ALA A 56 1.17 0.89 -1.36
CA ALA A 56 1.03 0.34 -0.02
C ALA A 56 0.87 -1.20 -0.02
N ILE A 57 0.12 -1.76 -0.97
CA ILE A 57 0.01 -3.22 -1.18
C ILE A 57 1.40 -3.82 -1.43
N THR A 58 2.15 -3.24 -2.36
CA THR A 58 3.49 -3.71 -2.72
C THR A 58 4.45 -3.68 -1.52
N LEU A 59 4.41 -2.60 -0.73
CA LEU A 59 5.24 -2.47 0.48
C LEU A 59 4.88 -3.50 1.55
N LEU A 60 3.58 -3.76 1.75
CA LEU A 60 3.10 -4.77 2.71
C LEU A 60 3.51 -6.19 2.31
N GLU A 61 3.48 -6.51 1.01
CA GLU A 61 3.97 -7.78 0.49
C GLU A 61 5.47 -7.96 0.80
N GLN A 62 6.29 -6.93 0.57
CA GLN A 62 7.73 -6.96 0.90
C GLN A 62 8.00 -7.13 2.41
N ILE A 63 7.21 -6.46 3.26
CA ILE A 63 7.29 -6.63 4.72
C ILE A 63 7.00 -8.07 5.11
N ILE A 64 5.90 -8.65 4.59
CA ILE A 64 5.49 -10.02 4.91
C ILE A 64 6.56 -11.03 4.45
N GLU A 65 7.08 -10.88 3.24
CA GLU A 65 8.16 -11.75 2.72
C GLU A 65 9.43 -11.65 3.57
N SER A 66 9.84 -10.43 3.92
CA SER A 66 11.04 -10.21 4.73
C SER A 66 10.88 -10.74 6.16
N LYS A 67 9.72 -10.54 6.78
CA LYS A 67 9.40 -11.09 8.11
C LYS A 67 9.36 -12.61 8.11
N LYS A 68 8.77 -13.22 7.08
CA LYS A 68 8.80 -14.68 6.87
C LYS A 68 10.24 -15.19 6.80
N ALA A 69 11.09 -14.53 6.01
CA ALA A 69 12.49 -14.94 5.83
C ALA A 69 13.32 -14.91 7.12
N ILE A 70 13.03 -13.98 8.04
CA ILE A 70 13.75 -13.86 9.32
C ILE A 70 13.03 -14.51 10.51
N GLY A 71 11.89 -15.17 10.28
CA GLY A 71 11.09 -15.83 11.33
C GLY A 71 10.38 -14.88 12.29
N ALA A 72 10.04 -13.67 11.84
CA ALA A 72 9.29 -12.68 12.62
C ALA A 72 7.78 -12.79 12.40
N ASP A 73 6.98 -12.38 13.39
CA ASP A 73 5.52 -12.33 13.25
C ASP A 73 5.09 -11.26 12.23
N TYR A 74 4.29 -11.70 11.25
CA TYR A 74 3.73 -10.87 10.17
C TYR A 74 2.20 -10.90 10.16
N SER A 75 1.55 -11.47 11.19
CA SER A 75 0.09 -11.65 11.24
C SER A 75 -0.69 -10.34 11.14
N GLY A 76 -0.17 -9.27 11.75
CA GLY A 76 -0.74 -7.93 11.66
C GLY A 76 -0.69 -7.36 10.24
N ASP A 77 0.45 -7.51 9.56
CA ASP A 77 0.66 -7.00 8.20
C ASP A 77 -0.21 -7.74 7.19
N SER A 78 -0.35 -9.07 7.33
CA SER A 78 -1.26 -9.85 6.49
C SER A 78 -2.72 -9.42 6.67
N LYS A 79 -3.19 -9.25 7.90
CA LYS A 79 -4.56 -8.74 8.15
C LYS A 79 -4.76 -7.35 7.56
N PHE A 80 -3.73 -6.50 7.59
CA PHE A 80 -3.81 -5.18 6.99
C PHE A 80 -3.87 -5.25 5.46
N LEU A 81 -3.01 -6.06 4.84
CA LEU A 81 -3.01 -6.31 3.40
C LEU A 81 -4.36 -6.84 2.91
N ASP A 82 -4.95 -7.80 3.63
CA ASP A 82 -6.26 -8.36 3.29
C ASP A 82 -7.35 -7.29 3.32
N LYS A 83 -7.37 -6.43 4.35
CA LYS A 83 -8.32 -5.31 4.43
C LYS A 83 -8.13 -4.32 3.29
N LEU A 84 -6.89 -4.08 2.87
CA LEU A 84 -6.57 -3.13 1.81
C LEU A 84 -7.02 -3.64 0.44
N LYS A 85 -6.85 -4.93 0.17
CA LYS A 85 -7.34 -5.59 -1.06
C LYS A 85 -8.87 -5.73 -1.08
N ASN A 86 -9.48 -6.13 0.04
CA ASN A 86 -10.93 -6.37 0.12
C ASN A 86 -11.81 -5.12 0.05
N LYS A 87 -11.26 -3.91 0.24
CA LYS A 87 -12.03 -2.67 0.01
C LYS A 87 -12.48 -2.50 -1.45
N GLU A 88 -11.91 -3.23 -2.40
CA GLU A 88 -12.37 -3.24 -3.81
C GLU A 88 -13.80 -3.78 -4.00
N THR A 89 -14.27 -4.66 -3.10
CA THR A 89 -15.56 -5.34 -3.31
C THR A 89 -16.77 -4.49 -2.90
N HIS A 90 -16.59 -3.49 -2.04
CA HIS A 90 -17.69 -2.67 -1.52
C HIS A 90 -17.99 -1.39 -2.34
N GLU A 91 -17.02 -0.83 -3.06
CA GLU A 91 -17.27 0.33 -3.92
C GLU A 91 -17.98 -0.05 -5.24
N GLN A 92 -17.74 -1.27 -5.75
CA GLN A 92 -18.43 -1.79 -6.95
C GLN A 92 -19.91 -2.17 -6.70
N THR A 93 -20.30 -2.48 -5.46
CA THR A 93 -21.69 -2.82 -5.12
C THR A 93 -22.60 -1.58 -4.98
N ILE A 94 -22.04 -0.39 -4.73
CA ILE A 94 -22.83 0.84 -4.58
C ILE A 94 -23.16 1.45 -5.96
N GLN A 95 -22.29 1.31 -6.96
CA GLN A 95 -22.54 1.85 -8.32
C GLN A 95 -23.44 0.97 -9.22
N SER A 96 -23.80 -0.24 -8.79
CA SER A 96 -24.62 -1.17 -9.59
C SER A 96 -26.10 -1.22 -9.22
N ASN A 97 -26.59 -0.33 -8.33
CA ASN A 97 -28.00 -0.26 -7.99
C ASN A 97 -28.69 1.02 -8.53
N PRO A 98 -29.22 1.02 -9.77
CA PRO A 98 -29.92 2.16 -10.36
C PRO A 98 -31.38 2.32 -9.87
N LEU A 99 -31.80 1.69 -8.77
CA LEU A 99 -33.17 1.77 -8.26
C LEU A 99 -33.19 2.14 -6.76
N ARG A 100 -33.05 3.44 -6.49
CA ARG A 100 -33.72 4.08 -5.35
C ARG A 100 -34.06 5.52 -5.67
#